data_AF-A0A242D981-F1
#
_entry.id   AF-A0A242D981-F1
#
_cell.length_a   1.000
_cell.length_b   1.000
_cell.length_c   1.000
_cell.angle_alpha   90.00
_cell.angle_beta   90.00
_cell.angle_gamma   90.00
#
_symmetry.space_group_name_H-M   'P 1'
#
loop_
_entity.id
_entity.type
_entity.pdbx_description
1 polymer ?
#
loop_
_entity_poly.entity_id
_entity_poly.type
_entity_poly.pdbx_seq_one_letter_code
_entity_poly.pdbx_strand_id
1 'polypeptide(L)'
;MKENKGYILLESLISLAILVVIVSSYIEVTVELQKESRQRLSELSNYRDLYNETRRCRLHSASSTKSQIEIILEQGLASNRQGGILIVKK
;
A
#
# COMPACT_ATOMS: atom_id res chain seq x y z
N MET A 1 -17.27 46.15 -48.94
CA MET A 1 -17.26 45.50 -47.61
C MET A 1 -16.98 43.99 -47.71
N LYS A 2 -15.77 43.58 -48.11
CA LYS A 2 -15.34 42.17 -48.14
C LYS A 2 -13.89 42.05 -47.67
N GLU A 3 -13.57 42.37 -46.42
CA GLU A 3 -12.17 42.29 -45.95
C GLU A 3 -11.93 41.59 -44.59
N ASN A 4 -12.95 41.27 -43.79
CA ASN A 4 -12.71 40.76 -42.42
C ASN A 4 -12.99 39.27 -42.16
N LYS A 5 -13.39 38.47 -43.15
CA LYS A 5 -13.79 37.07 -42.90
C LYS A 5 -12.63 36.14 -42.50
N GLY A 6 -11.43 36.37 -43.01
CA GLY A 6 -10.25 35.56 -42.67
C GLY A 6 -9.70 35.85 -41.26
N TYR A 7 -9.85 37.09 -40.79
CA TYR A 7 -9.34 37.54 -39.50
C TYR A 7 -10.10 36.89 -38.33
N ILE A 8 -11.42 36.79 -38.42
CA ILE A 8 -12.28 36.13 -37.43
C ILE A 8 -11.95 34.63 -37.30
N LEU A 9 -11.60 33.99 -38.43
CA LEU A 9 -11.25 32.57 -38.45
C LEU A 9 -9.91 32.33 -37.73
N LEU A 10 -8.93 33.19 -37.98
CA LEU A 10 -7.61 33.13 -37.34
C LEU A 10 -7.70 33.37 -35.82
N GLU A 11 -8.44 34.40 -35.39
CA GLU A 11 -8.65 34.72 -33.98
C GLU A 11 -9.37 33.59 -33.23
N SER A 12 -10.35 32.94 -33.87
CA SER A 12 -11.02 31.76 -33.31
C SER A 12 -10.06 30.57 -33.19
N LEU A 13 -9.19 30.36 -34.17
CA LEU A 13 -8.21 29.28 -34.14
C LEU A 13 -7.18 29.47 -33.02
N ILE A 14 -6.69 30.70 -32.84
CA ILE A 14 -5.76 31.06 -31.77
C ILE A 14 -6.42 30.88 -30.41
N SER A 15 -7.67 31.36 -30.26
CA SER A 15 -8.43 31.19 -29.01
C SER A 15 -8.66 29.71 -28.67
N LEU A 16 -8.97 28.89 -29.67
CA LEU A 16 -9.13 27.45 -29.50
C LEU A 16 -7.81 26.78 -29.10
N ALA A 17 -6.69 27.14 -29.74
CA ALA A 17 -5.38 26.59 -29.41
C ALA A 17 -4.99 26.89 -27.96
N ILE A 18 -5.20 28.13 -27.50
CA ILE A 18 -4.95 28.54 -26.11
C ILE A 18 -5.83 27.73 -25.15
N LEU A 19 -7.12 27.57 -25.45
CA LEU A 19 -8.04 26.81 -24.62
C LEU A 19 -7.59 25.34 -24.50
N VAL A 20 -7.18 24.72 -25.60
CA VAL A 20 -6.69 23.33 -25.60
C VAL A 20 -5.44 23.18 -24.74
N VAL A 21 -4.50 24.14 -24.81
CA VAL A 21 -3.30 24.13 -23.96
C VAL A 21 -3.69 24.21 -22.47
N ILE A 22 -4.55 25.15 -22.11
CA ILE A 22 -4.99 25.33 -20.71
C ILE A 22 -5.68 24.06 -20.18
N VAL A 23 -6.61 23.49 -20.94
CA VAL A 23 -7.35 22.28 -20.53
C VAL A 23 -6.40 21.09 -20.40
N SER A 24 -5.45 20.94 -21.33
CA SER A 24 -4.49 19.83 -21.30
C SER A 24 -3.57 19.93 -20.07
N SER A 25 -3.03 21.13 -19.79
CA SER A 25 -2.22 21.36 -18.59
C SER A 25 -3.00 21.11 -17.29
N TYR A 26 -4.27 21.49 -17.23
CA TYR A 26 -5.11 21.21 -16.06
C TYR A 26 -5.31 19.71 -15.83
N ILE A 27 -5.55 18.95 -16.91
CA ILE A 27 -5.70 17.49 -16.85
C ILE A 27 -4.40 16.84 -16.36
N GLU A 28 -3.25 17.25 -16.89
CA GLU A 28 -1.94 16.71 -16.52
C GLU A 28 -1.67 16.86 -15.02
N VAL A 29 -1.83 18.08 -14.48
CA VAL A 29 -1.67 18.37 -13.05
C VAL A 29 -2.66 17.57 -12.20
N THR A 30 -3.90 17.43 -12.66
CA THR A 30 -4.93 16.67 -11.94
C THR A 30 -4.59 15.18 -11.86
N VAL A 31 -4.08 14.61 -12.94
CA VAL A 31 -3.64 13.20 -12.97
C VAL A 31 -2.44 12.98 -12.05
N GLU A 32 -1.48 13.91 -12.04
CA GLU A 32 -0.31 13.83 -11.16
C GLU A 32 -0.72 13.87 -9.68
N LEU A 33 -1.57 14.82 -9.30
CA LEU A 33 -2.11 14.92 -7.93
C LEU A 33 -2.90 13.67 -7.53
N GLN A 34 -3.69 13.11 -8.45
CA GLN A 34 -4.45 11.89 -8.17
C GLN A 34 -3.51 10.70 -7.94
N LYS A 35 -2.44 10.59 -8.73
CA LYS A 35 -1.44 9.53 -8.58
C LYS A 35 -0.70 9.64 -7.26
N GLU A 36 -0.25 10.84 -6.89
CA GLU A 36 0.42 11.09 -5.63
C GLU A 36 -0.49 10.79 -4.43
N SER A 37 -1.76 11.23 -4.49
CA SER A 37 -2.75 10.95 -3.45
C SER A 37 -2.94 9.44 -3.25
N ARG A 38 -3.07 8.67 -4.33
CA ARG A 38 -3.19 7.21 -4.27
C ARG A 38 -1.93 6.56 -3.67
N GLN A 39 -0.75 7.05 -4.01
CA GLN A 39 0.50 6.54 -3.48
C GLN A 39 0.60 6.77 -1.96
N ARG A 40 0.29 7.98 -1.49
CA ARG A 40 0.26 8.30 -0.04
C ARG A 40 -0.77 7.47 0.72
N LEU A 41 -1.96 7.23 0.13
CA LEU A 41 -2.98 6.36 0.74
C LEU A 41 -2.52 4.90 0.82
N SER A 42 -1.82 4.41 -0.21
CA SER A 42 -1.20 3.08 -0.22
C SER A 42 -0.17 2.93 0.91
N GLU A 43 0.72 3.92 1.08
CA GLU A 43 1.70 3.92 2.16
C GLU A 43 1.02 3.90 3.53
N LEU A 44 -0.03 4.70 3.73
CA LEU A 44 -0.79 4.73 4.97
C LEU A 44 -1.49 3.39 5.26
N SER A 45 -2.01 2.72 4.22
CA SER A 45 -2.57 1.36 4.32
C SER A 45 -1.52 0.37 4.79
N ASN A 46 -0.33 0.39 4.18
CA ASN A 46 0.77 -0.50 4.56
C ASN A 46 1.20 -0.29 6.02
N TYR A 47 1.28 0.97 6.48
CA TYR A 47 1.58 1.26 7.88
C TYR A 47 0.51 0.73 8.84
N ARG A 48 -0.77 0.88 8.47
CA ARG A 48 -1.89 0.33 9.26
C ARG A 48 -1.79 -1.19 9.35
N ASP A 49 -1.52 -1.87 8.25
CA ASP A 49 -1.42 -3.33 8.21
C ASP A 49 -0.24 -3.83 9.06
N LEU A 50 0.92 -3.17 8.93
CA LEU A 50 2.09 -3.48 9.76
C LEU A 50 1.83 -3.25 11.25
N TYR A 51 1.14 -2.17 11.61
CA TYR A 51 0.74 -1.91 13.00
C TYR A 51 -0.21 -2.99 13.53
N ASN A 52 -1.21 -3.38 12.73
CA ASN A 52 -2.17 -4.41 13.11
C ASN A 52 -1.49 -5.77 13.32
N GLU A 53 -0.60 -6.17 12.42
CA GLU A 53 0.16 -7.41 12.56
C GLU A 53 1.12 -7.35 13.77
N THR A 54 1.81 -6.23 13.98
CA THR A 54 2.67 -6.05 15.17
C THR A 54 1.86 -6.13 16.46
N ARG A 55 0.69 -5.49 16.50
CA ARG A 55 -0.23 -5.54 17.64
C ARG A 55 -0.75 -6.94 17.89
N ARG A 56 -1.12 -7.67 16.83
CA ARG A 56 -1.59 -9.06 16.88
C ARG A 56 -0.48 -9.99 17.40
N CYS A 57 0.74 -9.87 16.87
CA CYS A 57 1.91 -10.60 17.37
C CYS A 57 2.19 -10.30 18.84
N ARG A 58 2.10 -9.04 19.28
CA ARG A 58 2.29 -8.66 20.69
C ARG A 58 1.23 -9.25 21.62
N LEU A 59 -0.02 -9.29 21.18
CA LEU A 59 -1.13 -9.87 21.94
C LEU A 59 -1.00 -11.40 22.03
N HIS A 60 -0.59 -12.06 20.96
CA HIS A 60 -0.36 -13.52 20.95
C HIS A 60 0.96 -13.93 21.61
N SER A 61 1.99 -13.08 21.62
CA SER A 61 3.21 -13.32 22.40
C SER A 61 2.94 -13.21 23.90
N ALA A 62 2.05 -12.30 24.32
CA ALA A 62 1.59 -12.19 25.70
C ALA A 62 0.68 -13.36 26.11
N SER A 63 0.00 -14.01 25.15
CA SER A 63 -0.83 -15.19 25.39
C SER A 63 -0.10 -16.52 25.21
N SER A 64 1.24 -16.54 25.13
CA SER A 64 2.04 -17.78 25.21
C SER A 64 1.91 -18.37 26.61
N THR A 65 0.74 -18.93 26.84
CA THR A 65 0.31 -19.56 28.07
C THR A 65 0.97 -20.93 28.07
N LYS A 66 2.09 -21.01 28.78
CA LYS A 66 2.87 -22.20 29.11
C LYS A 66 3.54 -22.84 27.89
N SER A 67 4.87 -22.78 27.87
CA SER A 67 5.68 -23.72 27.08
C SER A 67 5.26 -25.15 27.44
N GLN A 68 4.51 -25.79 26.56
CA GLN A 68 4.05 -27.17 26.74
C GLN A 68 5.14 -28.18 26.37
N ILE A 69 6.26 -27.70 25.79
CA ILE A 69 7.34 -28.53 25.28
C ILE A 69 8.66 -27.98 25.82
N GLU A 70 9.32 -28.79 26.64
CA GLU A 70 10.67 -28.53 27.13
C GLU A 70 11.64 -29.35 26.28
N ILE A 71 12.54 -28.67 25.57
CA ILE A 71 13.53 -29.29 24.68
C ILE A 71 14.89 -29.11 25.33
N ILE A 72 15.48 -30.21 25.82
CA ILE A 72 16.83 -30.21 26.40
C ILE A 72 17.79 -30.69 25.33
N LEU A 73 18.47 -29.74 24.69
CA LEU A 73 19.31 -29.95 23.51
C LEU A 73 20.53 -30.87 23.79
N GLU A 74 21.05 -30.84 25.01
CA GLU A 74 22.20 -31.64 25.47
C GLU A 74 21.94 -33.16 25.43
N GLN A 75 20.68 -33.59 25.52
CA GLN A 75 20.30 -35.01 25.67
C GLN A 75 19.36 -35.49 24.57
N GLY A 76 19.02 -34.64 23.59
CA GLY A 76 18.13 -35.00 22.48
C GLY A 76 16.71 -35.39 22.92
N LEU A 77 16.24 -34.89 24.07
CA LEU A 77 14.94 -35.22 24.64
C LEU A 77 13.98 -34.04 24.51
N ALA A 78 12.80 -34.30 23.94
CA ALA A 78 11.67 -33.40 23.92
C ALA A 78 10.52 -34.02 24.72
N SER A 79 10.07 -33.35 25.78
CA SER A 79 8.98 -33.82 26.64
C SER A 79 7.80 -32.87 26.56
N ASN A 80 6.62 -33.40 26.20
CA ASN A 80 5.36 -32.67 26.13
C ASN A 80 4.43 -33.12 27.27
N ARG A 81 3.93 -32.17 28.06
CA ARG A 81 3.06 -32.44 29.23
C ARG A 81 1.58 -32.65 28.89
N GLN A 82 1.18 -32.64 27.61
CA GLN A 82 -0.22 -32.84 27.18
C GLN A 82 -0.56 -34.26 26.66
N GLY A 83 0.23 -35.28 26.98
CA GLY A 83 -0.20 -36.67 26.78
C GLY A 83 -0.15 -37.16 25.33
N GLY A 84 0.81 -36.70 24.53
CA GLY A 84 0.98 -37.18 23.16
C GLY A 84 2.38 -36.95 22.61
N ILE A 85 3.01 -38.08 22.27
CA ILE A 85 4.27 -38.28 21.54
C ILE A 85 5.54 -38.34 22.41
N LEU A 86 5.91 -39.56 22.80
CA LEU A 86 7.27 -39.97 23.16
C LEU A 86 8.06 -40.18 21.86
N ILE A 87 9.06 -39.33 21.59
CA ILE A 87 10.09 -39.66 20.59
C ILE A 87 11.28 -40.23 21.34
N VAL A 88 11.33 -41.55 21.44
CA VAL A 88 12.53 -42.29 21.86
C VAL A 88 13.39 -42.46 20.62
N LYS A 89 14.52 -41.76 20.54
CA LYS A 89 15.53 -42.00 19.51
C LYS A 89 16.47 -43.10 20.01
N LYS A 90 16.63 -44.16 19.21
CA LYS A 90 17.59 -45.25 19.41
C LYS A 90 19.00 -44.80 19.03
#